data_AF-A0A1Q9W8F0-F1
#
_entry.id   AF-A0A1Q9W8F0-F1
#
_cell.length_a   1.000
_cell.length_b   1.000
_cell.length_c   1.000
_cell.angle_alpha   90.00
_cell.angle_beta   90.00
_cell.angle_gamma   90.00
#
_symmetry.space_group_name_H-M   'P 1'
#
loop_
_entity.id
_entity.type
_entity.pdbx_description
1 polymer ?
#
loop_
_entity_poly.entity_id
_entity_poly.type
_entity_poly.pdbx_seq_one_letter_code
_entity_poly.pdbx_strand_id
1 'polypeptide(L)'
;MYEVVWTEDVLAEARYHLRKNKPEISDGYLTARFDRIRELFPDGRIDGFEITNRDHPDRHDWHVVNAAASGCVGYLVTDDAKFERLAGNDDLEFETHTADTFLTLVDDSSPGLVRRVTAKQHAYWSAKPGRRPLPYALSLAGASVFADRVQQRLQELFG
;
A
#
# COMPACT_ATOMS: atom_id res chain seq x y z
N MET A 1 -3.96 -15.25 4.31
CA MET A 1 -4.18 -13.93 4.94
C MET A 1 -2.82 -13.27 5.00
N TYR A 2 -2.72 -11.99 4.62
CA TYR A 2 -1.44 -11.29 4.52
C TYR A 2 -1.04 -10.70 5.87
N GLU A 3 0.26 -10.69 6.14
CA GLU A 3 0.88 -9.95 7.23
C GLU A 3 1.56 -8.70 6.66
N VAL A 4 1.34 -7.56 7.29
CA VAL A 4 1.92 -6.29 6.83
C VAL A 4 3.17 -6.01 7.64
N VAL A 5 4.28 -5.86 6.93
CA VAL A 5 5.56 -5.48 7.50
C VAL A 5 6.05 -4.15 6.94
N TRP A 6 6.90 -3.45 7.68
CA TRP A 6 7.36 -2.10 7.35
C TRP A 6 8.70 -1.79 8.03
N THR A 7 9.48 -0.87 7.45
CA THR A 7 10.66 -0.27 8.09
C THR A 7 10.41 1.20 8.39
N GLU A 8 11.12 1.75 9.38
CA GLU A 8 11.09 3.20 9.63
C GLU A 8 11.58 4.01 8.43
N ASP A 9 12.53 3.49 7.66
CA ASP A 9 13.06 4.14 6.45
C ASP A 9 11.99 4.24 5.36
N VAL A 10 11.24 3.16 5.08
CA VAL A 10 10.13 3.18 4.11
C VAL A 10 9.03 4.16 4.54
N LEU A 11 8.67 4.18 5.83
CA LEU A 11 7.67 5.13 6.33
C LEU A 11 8.18 6.59 6.26
N ALA A 12 9.45 6.83 6.55
CA ALA A 12 10.08 8.15 6.47
C ALA A 12 10.13 8.64 5.02
N GLU A 13 10.49 7.78 4.08
CA GLU A 13 10.53 8.08 2.65
C GLU A 13 9.12 8.40 2.11
N ALA A 14 8.13 7.56 2.42
CA ALA A 14 6.74 7.81 2.06
C ALA A 14 6.22 9.14 2.65
N ARG A 15 6.58 9.47 3.91
CA ARG A 15 6.23 10.75 4.53
C ARG A 15 6.87 11.92 3.80
N TYR A 16 8.15 11.82 3.46
CA TYR A 16 8.88 12.84 2.72
C TYR A 16 8.22 13.13 1.37
N HIS A 17 7.94 12.10 0.58
CA HIS A 17 7.30 12.27 -0.73
C HIS A 17 5.90 12.84 -0.63
N LEU A 18 5.10 12.42 0.36
CA LEU A 18 3.77 12.98 0.59
C LEU A 18 3.83 14.47 0.95
N ARG A 19 4.76 14.88 1.82
CA ARG A 19 4.99 16.28 2.17
C ARG A 19 5.46 17.10 0.97
N LYS A 20 6.40 16.57 0.18
CA LYS A 20 6.92 17.21 -1.03
C LYS A 20 5.82 17.46 -2.06
N ASN A 21 4.96 16.48 -2.29
CA ASN A 21 3.88 16.56 -3.28
C ASN A 21 2.70 17.41 -2.80
N LYS A 22 2.49 17.51 -1.49
CA LYS A 22 1.40 18.28 -0.88
C LYS A 22 1.90 19.13 0.29
N PRO A 23 2.62 20.23 0.01
CA PRO A 23 3.30 21.02 1.04
C PRO A 23 2.36 21.60 2.10
N GLU A 24 1.10 21.87 1.74
CA GLU A 24 0.09 22.49 2.60
C GLU A 24 -0.62 21.53 3.57
N ILE A 25 -0.40 20.21 3.46
CA ILE A 25 -1.02 19.25 4.38
C ILE A 25 -0.61 19.57 5.82
N SER A 26 -1.54 19.53 6.77
CA SER A 26 -1.19 19.80 8.17
C SER A 26 -0.21 18.74 8.70
N ASP A 27 0.75 19.16 9.53
CA ASP A 27 1.69 18.22 10.12
C ASP A 27 1.00 17.13 10.95
N GLY A 28 0.00 17.50 11.75
CA GLY A 28 -0.81 16.55 12.52
C GLY A 28 -1.50 15.50 11.65
N TYR A 29 -1.94 15.84 10.43
CA TYR A 29 -2.50 14.84 9.51
C TYR A 29 -1.45 13.84 9.04
N LEU A 30 -0.25 14.31 8.67
CA LEU A 30 0.82 13.38 8.27
C LEU A 30 1.19 12.46 9.43
N THR A 31 1.40 13.02 10.62
CA THR A 31 1.80 12.27 11.81
C THR A 31 0.77 11.19 12.14
N ALA A 32 -0.51 11.57 12.29
CA ALA A 32 -1.59 10.62 12.54
C ALA A 32 -1.72 9.53 11.47
N ARG A 33 -1.40 9.84 10.19
CA ARG A 33 -1.46 8.86 9.11
C ARG A 33 -0.40 7.77 9.24
N PHE A 34 0.84 8.13 9.57
CA PHE A 34 1.94 7.16 9.70
C PHE A 34 1.93 6.46 11.06
N ASP A 35 1.50 7.14 12.14
CA ASP A 35 1.30 6.51 13.45
C ASP A 35 0.28 5.39 13.37
N ARG A 36 -0.80 5.59 12.61
CA ARG A 36 -1.80 4.55 12.39
C ARG A 36 -1.24 3.28 11.74
N ILE A 37 -0.21 3.37 10.90
CA ILE A 37 0.44 2.18 10.33
C ILE A 37 1.16 1.42 11.45
N ARG A 38 1.93 2.12 12.28
CA ARG A 38 2.63 1.53 13.43
C ARG A 38 1.67 0.91 14.44
N GLU A 39 0.55 1.57 14.71
CA GLU A 39 -0.47 1.12 15.65
C GLU A 39 -1.26 -0.09 15.14
N LEU A 40 -1.55 -0.15 13.83
CA LEU A 40 -2.30 -1.26 13.24
C LEU A 40 -1.42 -2.51 13.04
N PHE A 41 -0.11 -2.33 12.86
CA PHE A 41 0.85 -3.40 12.60
C PHE A 41 2.05 -3.31 13.55
N PRO A 42 1.84 -3.41 14.88
CA PRO A 42 2.90 -3.21 15.87
C PRO A 42 4.02 -4.24 15.76
N ASP A 43 3.67 -5.48 15.40
CA ASP A 43 4.61 -6.59 15.23
C ASP A 43 5.23 -6.65 13.82
N GLY A 44 4.78 -5.77 12.90
CA GLY A 44 5.25 -5.75 11.51
C GLY A 44 6.56 -5.00 11.29
N ARG A 45 7.16 -4.44 12.35
CA ARG A 45 8.39 -3.64 12.21
C ARG A 45 9.58 -4.54 11.89
N ILE A 46 10.20 -4.31 10.73
CA ILE A 46 11.52 -4.84 10.39
C ILE A 46 12.56 -3.81 10.81
N ASP A 47 13.51 -4.23 11.63
CA ASP A 47 14.67 -3.43 12.03
C ASP A 47 15.93 -4.29 12.22
N GLY A 48 17.06 -3.64 12.52
CA GLY A 48 18.32 -4.34 12.79
C GLY A 48 18.98 -5.03 11.60
N PHE A 49 18.45 -4.88 10.39
CA PHE A 49 19.02 -5.46 9.18
C PHE A 49 20.25 -4.68 8.68
N GLU A 50 21.17 -5.39 8.02
CA GLU A 50 22.38 -4.81 7.45
C GLU A 50 22.25 -4.64 5.93
N ILE A 51 22.89 -3.61 5.37
CA ILE A 51 22.95 -3.40 3.92
C ILE A 51 24.10 -4.23 3.33
N THR A 52 23.78 -5.48 3.00
CA THR A 52 24.72 -6.47 2.44
C THR A 52 24.54 -6.64 0.94
N ASN A 53 23.29 -6.70 0.45
CA ASN A 53 22.98 -6.70 -0.98
C ASN A 53 22.99 -5.28 -1.53
N ARG A 54 23.78 -5.03 -2.59
CA ARG A 54 23.90 -3.72 -3.27
C ARG A 54 23.67 -3.84 -4.78
N ASP A 55 23.03 -4.92 -5.21
CA ASP A 55 22.86 -5.25 -6.62
C ASP A 55 21.72 -4.45 -7.27
N HIS A 56 20.84 -3.86 -6.44
CA HIS A 56 19.84 -2.92 -6.94
C HIS A 56 20.53 -1.66 -7.51
N PRO A 57 20.18 -1.22 -8.74
CA PRO A 57 20.88 -0.14 -9.44
C PRO A 57 20.69 1.23 -8.78
N ASP A 58 19.56 1.45 -8.11
CA ASP A 58 19.35 2.63 -7.27
C ASP A 58 19.82 2.34 -5.85
N ARG A 59 20.85 3.07 -5.40
CA ARG A 59 21.39 2.94 -4.03
C ARG A 59 20.39 3.34 -2.95
N HIS A 60 19.40 4.17 -3.30
CA HIS A 60 18.36 4.59 -2.38
C HIS A 60 17.35 3.49 -2.10
N ASP A 61 17.36 2.41 -2.89
CA ASP A 61 16.48 1.26 -2.73
C ASP A 61 17.19 0.05 -2.08
N TRP A 62 18.49 0.17 -1.76
CA TRP A 62 19.22 -0.89 -1.04
C TRP A 62 18.57 -1.24 0.30
N HIS A 63 18.05 -0.26 1.03
CA HIS A 63 17.38 -0.53 2.30
C HIS A 63 16.12 -1.36 2.11
N VAL A 64 15.37 -1.13 1.01
CA VAL A 64 14.14 -1.88 0.69
C VAL A 64 14.46 -3.35 0.43
N VAL A 65 15.45 -3.64 -0.42
CA VAL A 65 15.80 -5.02 -0.79
C VAL A 65 16.36 -5.79 0.41
N ASN A 66 17.23 -5.17 1.21
CA ASN A 66 17.79 -5.83 2.40
C ASN A 66 16.74 -6.01 3.51
N ALA A 67 15.82 -5.06 3.68
CA ALA A 67 14.70 -5.20 4.60
C ALA A 67 13.76 -6.34 4.16
N ALA A 68 13.44 -6.42 2.87
CA ALA A 68 12.58 -7.47 2.32
C ALA A 68 13.19 -8.86 2.56
N ALA A 69 14.49 -9.02 2.32
CA ALA A 69 15.21 -10.26 2.62
C ALA A 69 15.22 -10.57 4.14
N SER A 70 15.54 -9.59 4.98
CA SER A 70 15.57 -9.76 6.44
C SER A 70 14.20 -10.10 7.05
N GLY A 71 13.13 -9.58 6.45
CA GLY A 71 11.75 -9.84 6.87
C GLY A 71 11.12 -11.06 6.19
N CYS A 72 11.87 -11.81 5.37
CA CYS A 72 11.35 -12.91 4.55
C CYS A 72 10.06 -12.54 3.80
N VAL A 73 10.03 -11.34 3.24
CA VAL A 73 8.83 -10.75 2.65
C VAL A 73 8.49 -11.49 1.35
N GLY A 74 7.25 -11.95 1.21
CA GLY A 74 6.79 -12.56 -0.05
C GLY A 74 6.36 -11.54 -1.10
N TYR A 75 5.88 -10.36 -0.67
CA TYR A 75 5.35 -9.33 -1.55
C TYR A 75 5.87 -7.93 -1.19
N LEU A 76 6.51 -7.25 -2.13
CA LEU A 76 6.78 -5.82 -2.04
C LEU A 76 5.65 -5.03 -2.71
N VAL A 77 4.89 -4.27 -1.91
CA VAL A 77 3.81 -3.43 -2.43
C VAL A 77 4.32 -2.02 -2.71
N THR A 78 4.44 -1.64 -3.99
CA THR A 78 4.96 -0.34 -4.43
C THR A 78 4.37 0.08 -5.77
N ASP A 79 4.09 1.37 -5.92
CA ASP A 79 3.71 1.98 -7.21
C ASP A 79 4.94 2.62 -7.92
N ASP A 80 6.16 2.32 -7.48
CA ASP A 80 7.39 2.74 -8.17
C ASP A 80 7.70 1.80 -9.34
N ALA A 81 7.51 2.30 -10.55
CA ALA A 81 7.79 1.59 -11.80
C ALA A 81 9.27 1.15 -11.96
N LYS A 82 10.21 1.65 -11.15
CA LYS A 82 11.59 1.14 -11.14
C LYS A 82 11.66 -0.28 -10.58
N PHE A 83 10.85 -0.60 -9.57
CA PHE A 83 10.77 -1.95 -9.00
C PHE A 83 10.04 -2.91 -9.94
N GLU A 84 9.12 -2.43 -10.78
CA GLU A 84 8.51 -3.25 -11.83
C GLU A 84 9.55 -3.78 -12.83
N ARG A 85 10.65 -3.07 -13.05
CA ARG A 85 11.75 -3.54 -13.94
C ARG A 85 12.58 -4.66 -13.33
N LEU A 86 12.40 -4.91 -12.03
CA LEU A 86 13.00 -6.04 -11.33
C LEU A 86 12.07 -7.23 -11.25
N ALA A 87 10.80 -7.08 -11.65
CA ALA A 87 9.88 -8.20 -11.79
C ALA A 87 10.43 -9.17 -12.85
N GLY A 88 10.75 -10.40 -12.42
CA GLY A 88 11.41 -11.41 -13.24
C GLY A 88 12.93 -11.52 -13.03
N ASN A 89 13.51 -10.80 -12.07
CA ASN A 89 14.80 -11.18 -11.52
C ASN A 89 14.59 -12.37 -10.57
N ASP A 90 14.91 -13.58 -11.04
CA ASP A 90 14.81 -14.82 -10.26
C ASP A 90 15.67 -14.80 -8.97
N ASP A 91 16.59 -13.82 -8.84
CA ASP A 91 17.41 -13.63 -7.64
C ASP A 91 16.70 -12.82 -6.53
N LEU A 92 15.51 -12.25 -6.79
CA LEU A 92 14.72 -11.58 -5.76
C LEU A 92 13.75 -12.55 -5.09
N GLU A 93 13.84 -12.65 -3.76
CA GLU A 93 13.01 -13.55 -2.95
C GLU A 93 11.54 -13.09 -2.79
N PHE A 94 11.16 -11.96 -3.40
CA PHE A 94 9.83 -11.36 -3.28
C PHE A 94 9.23 -10.98 -4.64
N GLU A 95 7.91 -11.05 -4.75
CA GLU A 95 7.15 -10.56 -5.90
C GLU A 95 6.72 -9.11 -5.69
N THR A 96 6.78 -8.28 -6.73
CA THR A 96 6.36 -6.87 -6.66
C THR A 96 4.91 -6.71 -7.10
N HIS A 97 4.13 -5.96 -6.31
CA HIS A 97 2.76 -5.58 -6.66
C HIS A 97 2.53 -4.07 -6.52
N THR A 98 1.78 -3.48 -7.44
CA THR A 98 1.17 -2.16 -7.23
C THR A 98 0.10 -2.20 -6.15
N ALA A 99 -0.31 -1.04 -5.63
CA ALA A 99 -1.44 -0.99 -4.71
C ALA A 99 -2.72 -1.55 -5.34
N ASP A 100 -2.92 -1.32 -6.65
CA ASP A 100 -4.07 -1.83 -7.41
C ASP A 100 -4.10 -3.36 -7.47
N THR A 101 -2.97 -3.96 -7.87
CA THR A 101 -2.84 -5.41 -8.02
C THR A 101 -2.87 -6.13 -6.67
N PHE A 102 -2.23 -5.58 -5.64
CA PHE A 102 -2.29 -6.16 -4.30
C PHE A 102 -3.71 -6.13 -3.71
N LEU A 103 -4.44 -5.00 -3.82
CA LEU A 103 -5.81 -4.93 -3.31
C LEU A 103 -6.77 -5.84 -4.08
N THR A 104 -6.52 -6.05 -5.37
CA THR A 104 -7.19 -7.06 -6.21
C THR A 104 -6.96 -8.47 -5.66
N LEU A 105 -5.72 -8.85 -5.30
CA LEU A 105 -5.43 -10.13 -4.66
C LEU A 105 -6.10 -10.28 -3.28
N VAL A 106 -6.22 -9.18 -2.52
CA VAL A 106 -6.97 -9.17 -1.25
C VAL A 106 -8.46 -9.47 -1.47
N ASP A 107 -9.08 -8.93 -2.53
CA ASP A 107 -10.46 -9.27 -2.89
C ASP A 107 -10.60 -10.70 -3.39
N ASP A 108 -9.64 -11.23 -4.16
CA ASP A 108 -9.65 -12.63 -4.59
C ASP A 108 -9.54 -13.59 -3.41
N SER A 109 -8.65 -13.31 -2.46
CA SER A 109 -8.40 -14.16 -1.29
C SER A 109 -9.42 -13.98 -0.17
N SER A 110 -10.12 -12.84 -0.10
CA SER A 110 -11.05 -12.51 0.98
C SER A 110 -12.18 -11.57 0.51
N PRO A 111 -13.02 -12.00 -0.46
CA PRO A 111 -14.04 -11.13 -1.06
C PRO A 111 -15.08 -10.65 -0.03
N GLY A 112 -15.40 -11.49 0.95
CA GLY A 112 -16.29 -11.13 2.05
C GLY A 112 -15.74 -10.00 2.95
N LEU A 113 -14.42 -9.93 3.14
CA LEU A 113 -13.78 -8.84 3.89
C LEU A 113 -13.89 -7.53 3.09
N VAL A 114 -13.50 -7.57 1.82
CA VAL A 114 -13.55 -6.39 0.94
C VAL A 114 -14.99 -5.88 0.82
N ARG A 115 -15.98 -6.75 0.63
CA ARG A 115 -17.40 -6.36 0.63
C ARG A 115 -17.81 -5.63 1.92
N ARG A 116 -17.42 -6.13 3.10
CA ARG A 116 -17.74 -5.46 4.38
C ARG A 116 -17.05 -4.10 4.51
N VAL A 117 -15.78 -4.00 4.10
CA VAL A 117 -15.03 -2.73 4.15
C VAL A 117 -15.62 -1.72 3.17
N THR A 118 -15.98 -2.15 1.96
CA THR A 118 -16.66 -1.34 0.95
C THR A 118 -17.96 -0.75 1.49
N ALA A 119 -18.81 -1.53 2.16
CA ALA A 119 -20.03 -1.02 2.78
C ALA A 119 -19.74 0.07 3.85
N LYS A 120 -18.74 -0.15 4.71
CA LYS A 120 -18.34 0.82 5.75
C LYS A 120 -17.78 2.11 5.15
N GLN A 121 -16.89 1.99 4.18
CA GLN A 121 -16.29 3.13 3.48
C GLN A 121 -17.36 3.91 2.71
N HIS A 122 -18.27 3.22 2.03
CA HIS A 122 -19.40 3.85 1.35
C HIS A 122 -20.26 4.66 2.32
N ALA A 123 -20.70 4.06 3.44
CA ALA A 123 -21.51 4.76 4.43
C ALA A 123 -20.79 5.99 5.00
N TYR A 124 -19.50 5.88 5.31
CA TYR A 124 -18.70 6.97 5.83
C TYR A 124 -18.56 8.13 4.83
N TRP A 125 -18.14 7.85 3.59
CA TRP A 125 -17.91 8.87 2.57
C TRP A 125 -19.21 9.45 2.04
N SER A 126 -20.29 8.65 1.98
CA SER A 126 -21.64 9.09 1.63
C SER A 126 -22.25 10.09 2.61
N ALA A 127 -21.67 10.27 3.80
CA ALA A 127 -22.12 11.31 4.74
C ALA A 127 -21.37 12.65 4.57
N LYS A 128 -20.32 12.72 3.75
CA LYS A 128 -19.45 13.91 3.65
C LYS A 128 -19.88 14.88 2.51
N PRO A 129 -19.72 16.20 2.69
CA PRO A 129 -19.91 17.19 1.61
C PRO A 129 -18.86 17.05 0.50
N GLY A 130 -19.22 17.35 -0.75
CA GLY A 130 -18.28 17.33 -1.89
C GLY A 130 -17.70 15.95 -2.22
N ARG A 131 -18.34 14.88 -1.73
CA ARG A 131 -17.86 13.52 -1.87
C ARG A 131 -17.80 13.06 -3.33
N ARG A 132 -16.75 12.31 -3.62
CA ARG A 132 -16.63 11.53 -4.85
C ARG A 132 -17.11 10.10 -4.59
N PRO A 133 -17.73 9.42 -5.56
CA PRO A 133 -18.00 8.00 -5.46
C PRO A 133 -16.71 7.24 -5.12
N LEU A 134 -16.80 6.26 -4.21
CA LEU A 134 -15.64 5.50 -3.74
C LEU A 134 -14.84 4.86 -4.90
N PRO A 135 -15.46 4.20 -5.90
CA PRO A 135 -14.73 3.70 -7.07
C PRO A 135 -13.98 4.79 -7.84
N TYR A 136 -14.60 5.95 -8.03
CA TYR A 136 -13.96 7.07 -8.72
C TYR A 136 -12.74 7.61 -7.95
N ALA A 137 -12.81 7.68 -6.62
CA ALA A 137 -11.69 8.08 -5.79
C ALA A 137 -10.52 7.08 -5.85
N LEU A 138 -10.81 5.78 -5.87
CA LEU A 138 -9.80 4.72 -6.01
C LEU A 138 -9.14 4.74 -7.38
N SER A 139 -9.91 4.90 -8.45
CA SER A 139 -9.38 5.03 -9.81
C SER A 139 -8.43 6.22 -9.94
N LEU A 140 -8.78 7.39 -9.38
CA LEU A 140 -7.89 8.55 -9.36
C LEU A 140 -6.63 8.36 -8.50
N ALA A 141 -6.65 7.42 -7.57
CA ALA A 141 -5.49 7.04 -6.77
C ALA A 141 -4.58 6.02 -7.47
N GLY A 142 -4.89 5.63 -8.71
CA GLY A 142 -4.13 4.63 -9.47
C GLY A 142 -4.61 3.18 -9.25
N ALA A 143 -5.71 2.97 -8.52
CA ALA A 143 -6.26 1.66 -8.23
C ALA A 143 -7.49 1.36 -9.10
N SER A 144 -7.34 1.36 -10.43
CA SER A 144 -8.49 1.24 -11.35
C SER A 144 -9.11 -0.15 -11.38
N VAL A 145 -8.32 -1.22 -11.35
CA VAL A 145 -8.85 -2.59 -11.38
C VAL A 145 -9.59 -2.91 -10.08
N PHE A 146 -9.02 -2.51 -8.94
CA PHE A 146 -9.67 -2.64 -7.66
C PHE A 146 -10.90 -1.73 -7.54
N ALA A 147 -10.89 -0.55 -8.17
CA ALA A 147 -12.07 0.31 -8.23
C ALA A 147 -13.26 -0.38 -8.90
N ASP A 148 -13.04 -1.12 -9.99
CA ASP A 148 -14.08 -1.89 -10.67
C ASP A 148 -14.65 -2.98 -9.76
N ARG A 149 -13.81 -3.67 -9.00
CA ARG A 149 -14.25 -4.65 -7.98
C ARG A 149 -15.11 -3.99 -6.91
N VAL A 150 -14.68 -2.84 -6.39
CA VAL A 150 -15.47 -2.07 -5.40
C VAL A 150 -16.82 -1.63 -5.99
N GLN A 151 -16.85 -1.22 -7.26
CA GLN A 151 -18.09 -0.87 -7.97
C GLN A 151 -19.05 -2.06 -8.06
N GLN A 152 -18.56 -3.25 -8.39
CA GLN A 152 -19.36 -4.48 -8.39
C GLN A 152 -19.92 -4.80 -7.00
N ARG A 153 -19.08 -4.73 -5.95
CA ARG A 153 -19.55 -4.95 -4.56
C ARG A 153 -20.65 -3.97 -4.16
N LEU A 154 -20.56 -2.71 -4.58
CA LEU A 154 -21.60 -1.71 -4.29
C LEU A 154 -22.92 -2.03 -5.01
N GLN A 155 -22.86 -2.53 -6.26
CA GLN A 155 -24.04 -2.98 -6.98
C GLN A 155 -24.69 -4.19 -6.29
N GLU A 156 -23.89 -5.17 -5.83
CA GLU A 156 -24.41 -6.32 -5.06
C GLU A 156 -25.03 -5.92 -3.71
N LEU A 157 -24.60 -4.80 -3.12
CA LEU A 157 -25.04 -4.34 -1.80
C LEU A 157 -26.29 -3.44 -1.86
N PHE A 158 -26.40 -2.62 -2.90
CA PHE A 158 -27.34 -1.50 -2.95
C PHE A 158 -28.03 -1.30 -4.31
N GLY A 159 -27.69 -2.10 -5.32
CA GLY A 159 -28.38 -2.15 -6.62
C GLY A 159 -29.61 -3.02 -6.55
#